data_AF-A0A535JII1-F1
#
_entry.id   AF-A0A535JII1-F1
#
_cell.length_a   1.000
_cell.length_b   1.000
_cell.length_c   1.000
_cell.angle_alpha   90.00
_cell.angle_beta   90.00
_cell.angle_gamma   90.00
#
_symmetry.space_group_name_H-M   'P 1'
#
loop_
_entity.id
_entity.type
_entity.pdbx_description
1 polymer ?
#
loop_
_entity_poly.entity_id
_entity_poly.type
_entity_poly.pdbx_seq_one_letter_code
_entity_poly.pdbx_strand_id
1 'polypeptide(L)'
;MAKKDERPVDAGLAALRGKSEQELIDFWKQRFGLIAAIPVDTARVGALTPQLRELVRIGDREERKRLTAARMKAFLELPGDQQERIMRTRQAAYTVDRGVLEEDQKMVDELIPTIPGAQAYQDRQSTAAR
;
A
#
# COMPACT_ATOMS: atom_id res chain seq x y z
N MET A 1 32.07 5.92 1.66
CA MET A 1 31.15 4.78 1.84
C MET A 1 29.87 5.30 2.46
N ALA A 2 28.82 5.46 1.66
CA ALA A 2 27.52 5.89 2.19
C ALA A 2 26.95 4.75 3.02
N LYS A 3 26.73 5.00 4.31
CA LYS A 3 26.00 4.08 5.18
C LYS A 3 24.65 3.80 4.50
N LYS A 4 24.42 2.56 4.07
CA LYS A 4 23.08 2.08 3.74
C LYS A 4 22.30 2.16 5.04
N ASP A 5 21.55 3.24 5.22
CA ASP A 5 20.47 3.30 6.18
C ASP A 5 19.49 2.20 5.74
N GLU A 6 19.59 1.02 6.35
CA GLU A 6 18.58 -0.03 6.23
C GLU A 6 17.34 0.49 6.96
N ARG A 7 16.54 1.27 6.24
CA ARG A 7 15.27 1.72 6.79
C ARG A 7 14.36 0.49 6.81
N PRO A 8 13.52 0.30 7.83
CA PRO A 8 12.60 -0.84 7.89
C PRO A 8 11.65 -0.95 6.67
N VAL A 9 11.50 0.15 5.90
CA VAL A 9 10.81 0.23 4.60
C VAL A 9 11.52 -0.49 3.44
N ASP A 10 12.78 -0.89 3.60
CA ASP A 10 13.61 -1.47 2.53
C ASP A 10 13.51 -3.01 2.43
N ALA A 11 12.87 -3.68 3.40
CA ALA A 11 12.54 -5.10 3.29
C ALA A 11 11.52 -5.30 2.16
N GLY A 12 11.97 -5.61 0.94
CA GLY A 12 11.12 -5.71 -0.25
C GLY A 12 10.05 -6.79 -0.15
N LEU A 13 9.01 -6.65 -0.98
CA LEU A 13 7.92 -7.61 -1.13
C LEU A 13 8.40 -9.01 -1.53
N ALA A 14 9.60 -9.11 -2.14
CA ALA A 14 10.25 -10.39 -2.40
C ALA A 14 10.39 -11.28 -1.15
N ALA A 15 10.56 -10.69 0.04
CA ALA A 15 10.66 -11.41 1.31
C ALA A 15 9.30 -11.96 1.81
N LEU A 16 8.21 -11.70 1.10
CA LEU A 16 6.85 -12.10 1.48
C LEU A 16 6.36 -13.37 0.78
N ARG A 17 7.13 -13.88 -0.18
CA ARG A 17 6.79 -15.11 -0.91
C ARG A 17 6.72 -16.28 0.06
N GLY A 18 5.63 -17.04 0.01
CA GLY A 18 5.42 -18.21 0.87
C GLY A 18 4.99 -17.90 2.32
N LYS A 19 4.90 -16.63 2.72
CA LYS A 19 4.33 -16.25 4.02
C LYS A 19 2.83 -16.49 4.07
N SER A 20 2.28 -16.71 5.25
CA SER A 20 0.82 -16.81 5.47
C SER A 20 0.12 -15.47 5.25
N GLU A 21 -1.20 -15.50 5.04
CA GLU A 21 -2.00 -14.27 4.87
C GLU A 21 -1.84 -13.31 6.07
N GLN A 22 -1.88 -13.83 7.31
CA GLN A 22 -1.73 -13.01 8.51
C GLN A 22 -0.37 -12.31 8.56
N GLU A 23 0.71 -13.03 8.22
CA GLU A 23 2.05 -12.43 8.16
C GLU A 23 2.16 -11.32 7.10
N LEU A 24 1.44 -11.46 5.98
CA LEU A 24 1.36 -10.39 4.98
C LEU A 24 0.60 -9.17 5.52
N ILE A 25 -0.51 -9.40 6.21
CA ILE A 25 -1.31 -8.34 6.82
C ILE A 25 -0.47 -7.59 7.85
N ASP A 26 0.19 -8.30 8.76
CA ASP A 26 1.02 -7.71 9.81
C ASP A 26 2.18 -6.90 9.24
N PHE A 27 2.83 -7.42 8.18
CA PHE A 27 3.84 -6.67 7.44
C PHE A 27 3.30 -5.35 6.90
N TRP A 28 2.13 -5.36 6.25
CA TRP A 28 1.52 -4.15 5.70
C TRP A 28 1.07 -3.19 6.80
N LYS A 29 0.53 -3.68 7.93
CA LYS A 29 0.17 -2.83 9.08
C LYS A 29 1.38 -2.12 9.64
N GLN A 30 2.48 -2.84 9.86
CA GLN A 30 3.75 -2.26 10.29
C GLN A 30 4.24 -1.22 9.28
N ARG A 31 4.21 -1.56 7.99
CA ARG A 31 4.63 -0.66 6.90
C ARG A 31 3.81 0.63 6.88
N PHE A 32 2.48 0.53 6.95
CA PHE A 32 1.60 1.68 6.98
C PHE A 32 1.78 2.52 8.24
N GLY A 33 1.96 1.91 9.40
CA GLY A 33 2.28 2.63 10.64
C GLY A 33 3.55 3.47 10.51
N LEU A 34 4.61 2.89 9.93
CA LEU A 34 5.86 3.62 9.66
C LEU A 34 5.66 4.76 8.67
N ILE A 35 4.93 4.54 7.57
CA ILE A 35 4.67 5.58 6.58
C ILE A 35 3.81 6.70 7.21
N ALA A 36 2.75 6.36 7.94
CA ALA A 36 1.87 7.34 8.56
C ALA A 36 2.56 8.18 9.66
N ALA A 37 3.62 7.65 10.28
CA ALA A 37 4.44 8.34 11.26
C ALA A 37 5.42 9.36 10.66
N ILE A 38 5.71 9.29 9.35
CA ILE A 38 6.59 10.26 8.69
C ILE A 38 5.87 11.63 8.66
N PRO A 39 6.49 12.69 9.19
CA PRO A 39 5.83 13.99 9.33
C PRO A 39 5.71 14.75 8.01
N VAL A 40 6.62 14.51 7.07
CA VAL A 40 6.69 15.24 5.79
C VAL A 40 5.96 14.48 4.67
N ASP A 41 5.00 15.13 4.03
CA ASP A 41 4.15 14.56 2.98
C ASP A 41 4.95 13.99 1.80
N THR A 42 5.93 14.74 1.29
CA THR A 42 6.78 14.29 0.18
C THR A 42 7.60 13.06 0.54
N ALA A 43 8.07 12.97 1.79
CA ALA A 43 8.78 11.79 2.29
C ALA A 43 7.84 10.59 2.45
N ARG A 44 6.57 10.79 2.85
CA ARG A 44 5.55 9.73 2.84
C ARG A 44 5.30 9.20 1.44
N VAL A 45 5.13 10.09 0.47
CA VAL A 45 4.95 9.70 -0.95
C VAL A 45 6.16 8.93 -1.45
N GLY A 46 7.37 9.40 -1.12
CA GLY A 46 8.63 8.72 -1.44
C GLY A 46 8.79 7.34 -0.78
N ALA A 47 8.14 7.10 0.36
CA ALA A 47 8.13 5.80 1.03
C ALA A 47 7.04 4.85 0.48
N LEU A 48 5.86 5.36 0.11
CA LEU A 48 4.75 4.55 -0.41
C LEU A 48 4.96 4.14 -1.87
N THR A 49 5.37 5.08 -2.73
CA THR A 49 5.45 4.87 -4.19
C THR A 49 6.32 3.67 -4.59
N PRO A 50 7.52 3.46 -4.01
CA PRO A 50 8.34 2.28 -4.33
C PRO A 50 7.66 0.95 -4.00
N GLN A 51 6.84 0.90 -2.94
CA GLN A 51 6.11 -0.31 -2.54
C GLN A 51 5.03 -0.66 -3.57
N LEU A 52 4.30 0.36 -4.05
CA LEU A 52 3.31 0.17 -5.11
C LEU A 52 3.97 -0.27 -6.42
N ARG A 53 5.12 0.33 -6.75
CA ARG A 53 5.87 -0.03 -7.95
C ARG A 53 6.40 -1.45 -7.88
N GLU A 54 6.87 -1.90 -6.72
CA GLU A 54 7.29 -3.28 -6.52
C GLU A 54 6.10 -4.23 -6.67
N LEU A 55 4.94 -3.95 -6.06
CA LEU A 55 3.70 -4.74 -6.22
C LEU A 55 3.32 -4.90 -7.70
N VAL A 56 3.29 -3.80 -8.45
CA VAL A 56 2.88 -3.80 -9.87
C VAL A 56 3.84 -4.59 -10.75
N ARG A 57 5.13 -4.64 -10.40
CA ARG A 57 6.17 -5.37 -11.13
C ARG A 57 6.17 -6.87 -10.89
N ILE A 58 5.40 -7.37 -9.91
CA ILE A 58 5.25 -8.82 -9.70
C ILE A 58 4.50 -9.40 -10.90
N GLY A 59 5.21 -10.18 -11.71
CA GLY A 59 4.66 -10.82 -12.92
C GLY A 59 3.70 -11.97 -12.62
N ASP A 60 3.84 -12.61 -11.45
CA ASP A 60 2.88 -13.60 -10.98
C ASP A 60 1.60 -12.89 -10.52
N ARG A 61 0.53 -13.03 -11.31
CA ARG A 61 -0.74 -12.34 -11.06
C ARG A 61 -1.39 -12.80 -9.75
N GLU A 62 -1.33 -14.08 -9.42
CA GLU A 62 -1.98 -14.62 -8.22
C GLU A 62 -1.21 -14.19 -6.97
N GLU A 63 0.13 -14.16 -7.03
CA GLU A 63 0.93 -13.60 -5.94
C GLU A 63 0.67 -12.10 -5.76
N ARG A 64 0.58 -11.35 -6.87
CA ARG A 64 0.23 -9.92 -6.82
C ARG A 64 -1.14 -9.69 -6.20
N LYS A 65 -2.15 -10.50 -6.55
CA LYS A 65 -3.49 -10.46 -5.93
C LYS A 65 -3.41 -10.71 -4.44
N ARG A 66 -2.72 -11.77 -4.02
CA ARG A 66 -2.56 -12.16 -2.61
C ARG A 66 -1.94 -11.04 -1.78
N LEU A 67 -0.86 -10.44 -2.27
CA LEU A 67 -0.19 -9.31 -1.60
C LEU A 67 -1.04 -8.05 -1.59
N THR A 68 -1.77 -7.78 -2.67
CA THR A 68 -2.68 -6.62 -2.76
C THR A 68 -3.87 -6.79 -1.81
N ALA A 69 -4.45 -7.99 -1.71
CA ALA A 69 -5.53 -8.29 -0.79
C ALA A 69 -5.09 -8.15 0.67
N ALA A 70 -3.90 -8.66 1.01
CA ALA A 70 -3.33 -8.48 2.34
C ALA A 70 -3.08 -7.00 2.67
N ARG A 71 -2.57 -6.22 1.71
CA ARG A 71 -2.44 -4.75 1.85
C ARG A 71 -3.79 -4.11 2.12
N MET A 72 -4.83 -4.54 1.40
CA MET A 72 -6.18 -4.00 1.56
C MET A 72 -6.75 -4.31 2.95
N LYS A 73 -6.62 -5.56 3.41
CA LYS A 73 -7.05 -5.97 4.76
C LYS A 73 -6.28 -5.20 5.84
N ALA A 74 -4.96 -5.10 5.71
CA ALA A 74 -4.10 -4.37 6.63
C ALA A 74 -4.52 -2.91 6.81
N PHE A 75 -4.85 -2.20 5.72
CA PHE A 75 -5.29 -0.81 5.84
C PHE A 75 -6.67 -0.66 6.48
N LEU A 76 -7.62 -1.59 6.25
CA LEU A 76 -8.93 -1.54 6.91
C LEU A 76 -8.82 -1.67 8.44
N GLU A 77 -7.76 -2.33 8.91
CA GLU A 77 -7.48 -2.56 10.34
C GLU A 77 -6.63 -1.45 10.99
N LEU A 78 -6.23 -0.41 10.25
CA LEU A 78 -5.48 0.71 10.82
C LEU A 78 -6.38 1.65 11.66
N PRO A 79 -5.82 2.43 12.59
CA PRO A 79 -6.51 3.58 13.18
C PRO A 79 -6.96 4.59 12.12
N GLY A 80 -8.09 5.27 12.34
CA GLY A 80 -8.72 6.15 11.33
C GLY A 80 -7.82 7.30 10.86
N ASP A 81 -7.04 7.89 11.76
CA ASP A 81 -6.06 8.94 11.45
C ASP A 81 -4.93 8.44 10.53
N GLN A 82 -4.47 7.20 10.75
CA GLN A 82 -3.48 6.56 9.89
C GLN A 82 -4.09 6.23 8.53
N GLN A 83 -5.34 5.74 8.48
CA GLN A 83 -6.05 5.49 7.22
C GLN A 83 -6.14 6.78 6.38
N GLU A 84 -6.53 7.91 6.97
CA GLU A 84 -6.59 9.19 6.27
C GLU A 84 -5.22 9.64 5.73
N ARG A 85 -4.16 9.53 6.54
CA ARG A 85 -2.79 9.88 6.10
C ARG A 85 -2.32 9.01 4.94
N ILE A 86 -2.58 7.71 4.99
CA ILE A 86 -2.21 6.79 3.91
C ILE A 86 -3.01 7.09 2.65
N MET A 87 -4.31 7.38 2.76
CA MET A 87 -5.14 7.75 1.59
C MET A 87 -4.64 9.02 0.92
N ARG A 88 -4.36 10.08 1.69
CA ARG A 88 -3.78 11.33 1.15
C ARG A 88 -2.42 11.08 0.50
N THR A 89 -1.59 10.25 1.12
CA THR A 89 -0.29 9.87 0.57
C THR A 89 -0.43 9.11 -0.75
N ARG A 90 -1.38 8.17 -0.83
CA ARG A 90 -1.68 7.43 -2.07
C ARG A 90 -2.17 8.36 -3.18
N GLN A 91 -3.04 9.32 -2.84
CA GLN A 91 -3.52 10.33 -3.79
C GLN A 91 -2.36 11.18 -4.32
N ALA A 92 -1.47 11.65 -3.45
CA ALA A 92 -0.30 12.43 -3.86
C ALA A 92 0.71 11.61 -4.69
N ALA A 93 0.80 10.29 -4.45
CA ALA A 93 1.62 9.39 -5.26
C ALA A 93 1.13 9.28 -6.73
N TYR A 94 -0.15 9.55 -7.00
CA TYR A 94 -0.71 9.59 -8.36
C TYR A 94 -0.01 10.64 -9.23
N THR A 95 0.36 11.79 -8.65
CA THR A 95 1.08 12.87 -9.34
C THR A 95 2.54 12.51 -9.63
N VAL A 96 3.10 11.54 -8.90
CA VAL A 96 4.51 11.12 -9.05
C VAL A 96 4.66 9.97 -10.05
N ASP A 97 3.80 8.97 -9.99
CA ASP A 97 3.87 7.78 -10.85
C ASP A 97 2.48 7.25 -11.19
N ARG A 98 1.79 7.99 -12.05
CA ARG A 98 0.40 7.73 -12.45
C ARG A 98 0.19 6.30 -12.96
N GLY A 99 1.09 5.78 -13.80
CA GLY A 99 0.97 4.45 -14.38
C GLY A 99 0.99 3.34 -13.33
N VAL A 100 1.85 3.45 -12.32
CA VAL A 100 1.87 2.50 -11.19
C VAL A 100 0.57 2.55 -10.40
N LEU A 101 0.03 3.74 -10.15
CA LEU A 101 -1.21 3.88 -9.37
C LEU A 101 -2.44 3.38 -10.14
N GLU A 102 -2.52 3.59 -11.46
CA GLU A 102 -3.60 3.05 -12.29
C GLU A 102 -3.57 1.52 -12.34
N GLU A 103 -2.38 0.92 -12.49
CA GLU A 103 -2.21 -0.53 -12.43
C GLU A 103 -2.53 -1.11 -11.06
N ASP A 104 -2.11 -0.43 -9.98
CA ASP A 104 -2.48 -0.78 -8.61
C ASP A 104 -4.01 -0.72 -8.42
N GLN A 105 -4.65 0.35 -8.92
CA GLN A 105 -6.09 0.56 -8.79
C GLN A 105 -6.90 -0.54 -9.49
N LYS A 106 -6.50 -0.96 -10.71
CA LYS A 106 -7.17 -2.08 -11.41
C LYS A 106 -7.21 -3.35 -10.56
N MET A 107 -6.12 -3.65 -9.84
CA MET A 107 -6.05 -4.81 -8.95
C MET A 107 -6.92 -4.63 -7.71
N VAL A 108 -6.95 -3.42 -7.14
CA VAL A 108 -7.83 -3.07 -6.01
C VAL A 108 -9.30 -3.23 -6.40
N ASP A 109 -9.69 -2.73 -7.57
CA ASP A 109 -11.06 -2.80 -8.08
C ASP A 109 -11.52 -4.26 -8.29
N GLU A 110 -10.64 -5.13 -8.77
CA GLU A 110 -10.91 -6.57 -8.88
C GLU A 110 -11.11 -7.24 -7.51
N LEU A 111 -10.44 -6.77 -6.47
CA LEU A 111 -10.44 -7.37 -5.12
C LEU A 111 -11.53 -6.81 -4.19
N ILE A 112 -12.04 -5.61 -4.44
CA ILE A 112 -13.12 -5.02 -3.62
C ILE A 112 -14.30 -5.97 -3.39
N PRO A 113 -14.88 -6.66 -4.39
CA PRO A 113 -16.03 -7.53 -4.16
C PRO A 113 -15.69 -8.78 -3.32
N THR A 114 -14.41 -9.11 -3.14
CA THR A 114 -13.97 -10.32 -2.43
C THR A 114 -13.51 -10.06 -0.99
N ILE A 115 -13.33 -8.80 -0.60
CA ILE A 115 -12.84 -8.42 0.72
C ILE A 115 -13.96 -7.72 1.51
N PRO A 116 -14.45 -8.33 2.61
CA PRO A 116 -15.45 -7.70 3.46
C PRO A 116 -15.01 -6.31 3.95
N GLY A 117 -15.90 -5.33 3.82
CA GLY A 117 -15.62 -3.94 4.23
C GLY A 117 -14.74 -3.14 3.25
N ALA A 118 -14.21 -3.75 2.18
CA ALA A 118 -13.39 -3.04 1.22
C ALA A 118 -14.16 -2.02 0.36
N GLN A 119 -15.50 -2.04 0.38
CA GLN A 119 -16.31 -0.99 -0.24
C GLN A 119 -15.96 0.41 0.31
N ALA A 120 -15.56 0.49 1.59
CA ALA A 120 -15.11 1.72 2.21
C ALA A 120 -13.86 2.34 1.54
N TYR A 121 -13.07 1.57 0.77
CA TYR A 121 -11.99 2.12 -0.05
C TYR A 121 -12.54 3.06 -1.12
N GLN A 122 -13.58 2.64 -1.86
CA GLN A 122 -14.14 3.45 -2.94
C GLN A 122 -14.78 4.73 -2.39
N ASP A 123 -15.51 4.62 -1.28
CA ASP A 123 -16.19 5.77 -0.65
C ASP A 123 -15.17 6.83 -0.20
N ARG A 124 -14.01 6.40 0.30
CA ARG A 124 -12.94 7.29 0.75
C ARG A 124 -12.03 7.81 -0.36
N GLN A 125 -11.92 7.10 -1.49
CA GLN A 125 -11.24 7.61 -2.68
C GLN A 125 -12.09 8.68 -3.40
N SER A 126 -13.39 8.43 -3.53
CA SER A 126 -14.32 9.33 -4.22
C SER A 126 -14.56 10.66 -3.48
N THR A 127 -14.47 10.66 -2.15
CA THR A 127 -14.57 11.87 -1.32
C THR A 127 -13.32 12.73 -1.32
N ALA A 128 -12.14 12.18 -1.60
CA ALA A 128 -10.88 12.92 -1.70
C ALA A 128 -10.68 13.62 -3.07
N ALA A 129 -11.55 13.34 -4.05
CA ALA A 129 -11.51 13.90 -5.41
C ALA A 129 -12.50 15.07 -5.64
N ARG A 130 -13.23 15.49 -4.60
CA ARG A 130 -14.09 16.69 -4.61
C ARG A 130 -13.43 17.79 -3.79
#